data_AF-A0AAV1SE78-F1
#
_entry.id   AF-A0AAV1SE78-F1
#
_cell.length_a   1.000
_cell.length_b   1.000
_cell.length_c   1.000
_cell.angle_alpha   90.00
_cell.angle_beta   90.00
_cell.angle_gamma   90.00
#
_symmetry.space_group_name_H-M   'P 1'
#
loop_
_entity.id
_entity.type
_entity.pdbx_description
1 polymer ?
#
loop_
_entity_poly.entity_id
_entity_poly.type
_entity_poly.pdbx_seq_one_letter_code
_entity_poly.pdbx_strand_id
1 'polypeptide(L)'
;MAYHRIVSQVDKLAIHEDNPHASWMDHNWPVGSGSSFHIDPNSTFTWNAVVNGSKKWVLFPPNVIPPSVHPSPDGVEVACPVFIIEWFMNFYGVTKNWKKRPIECICKVW
;
A
#
# COMPACT_ATOMS: atom_id res chain seq x y z
N MET A 1 -8.75 -14.62 -14.36
CA MET A 1 -9.81 -14.09 -13.49
C MET A 1 -9.14 -13.38 -12.32
N ALA A 2 -9.11 -12.05 -12.35
CA ALA A 2 -8.47 -11.22 -11.34
C ALA A 2 -9.41 -11.10 -10.15
N TYR A 3 -9.23 -11.94 -9.14
CA TYR A 3 -10.05 -11.92 -7.93
C TYR A 3 -9.62 -10.72 -7.07
N HIS A 4 -10.53 -9.75 -6.92
CA HIS A 4 -10.53 -8.55 -6.08
C HIS A 4 -9.60 -8.63 -4.86
N ARG A 5 -8.34 -8.18 -4.97
CA ARG A 5 -7.43 -8.10 -3.82
C ARG A 5 -7.61 -6.74 -3.17
N ILE A 6 -7.70 -6.69 -1.84
CA ILE A 6 -7.56 -5.45 -1.09
C ILE A 6 -6.05 -5.15 -1.03
N VAL A 7 -5.64 -4.10 -1.72
CA VAL A 7 -4.25 -3.68 -1.86
C VAL A 7 -4.04 -2.41 -1.03
N SER A 8 -2.94 -2.35 -0.30
CA SER A 8 -2.43 -1.08 0.20
C SER A 8 -0.93 -0.98 -0.03
N GLN A 9 -0.48 0.26 -0.19
CA GLN A 9 0.92 0.63 -0.34
C GLN A 9 1.30 1.65 0.73
N VAL A 10 2.46 1.44 1.35
CA VAL A 10 3.16 2.47 2.11
C VAL A 10 4.48 2.74 1.44
N ASP A 11 4.66 3.98 1.04
CA ASP A 11 5.95 4.53 0.73
C ASP A 11 6.81 4.60 1.99
N LYS A 12 7.85 3.77 2.01
CA LYS A 12 9.03 4.08 2.80
C LYS A 12 9.84 5.09 2.01
N LEU A 13 9.38 6.33 1.95
CA LEU A 13 10.24 7.40 1.51
C LEU A 13 11.43 7.45 2.46
N ALA A 14 12.59 6.98 2.03
CA ALA A 14 13.85 7.45 2.52
C ALA A 14 14.27 8.51 1.51
N ILE A 15 14.03 9.78 1.85
CA ILE A 15 14.70 10.89 1.20
C ILE A 15 16.20 10.75 1.51
N HIS A 16 17.06 10.82 0.50
CA HIS A 16 18.40 11.36 0.70
C HIS A 16 18.77 12.30 -0.44
N GLU A 17 19.12 13.52 0.00
CA GLU A 17 19.92 14.59 -0.58
C GLU A 17 20.07 14.71 -2.11
N ASP A 18 19.69 15.90 -2.58
CA ASP A 18 20.36 16.66 -3.62
C ASP A 18 20.54 16.00 -4.99
N ASN A 19 19.44 15.56 -5.61
CA ASN A 19 19.42 15.33 -7.05
C ASN A 19 18.74 16.49 -7.79
N PRO A 20 19.50 17.39 -8.45
CA PRO A 20 18.96 18.57 -9.15
C PRO A 20 18.16 18.22 -10.43
N HIS A 21 17.96 16.93 -10.74
CA HIS A 21 17.22 16.47 -11.92
C HIS A 21 15.85 15.85 -11.63
N ALA A 22 15.33 15.92 -10.39
CA ALA A 22 13.96 15.48 -10.12
C ALA A 22 12.96 16.37 -10.89
N SER A 23 12.26 15.78 -11.85
CA SER A 23 11.24 16.47 -12.62
C SER A 23 10.04 16.79 -11.72
N TRP A 24 9.36 17.87 -12.03
CA TRP A 24 8.27 18.52 -11.31
C TRP A 24 7.04 17.64 -10.96
N MET A 25 7.02 16.35 -11.33
CA MET A 25 5.99 15.39 -10.90
C MET A 25 6.37 14.61 -9.62
N ASP A 26 7.65 14.60 -9.24
CA ASP A 26 8.17 13.83 -8.10
C ASP A 26 8.30 14.69 -6.83
N HIS A 27 7.21 15.36 -6.46
CA HIS A 27 7.22 16.29 -5.34
C HIS A 27 7.28 15.56 -3.99
N ASN A 28 8.48 15.50 -3.40
CA ASN A 28 8.79 15.38 -1.96
C ASN A 28 7.65 14.95 -1.04
N TRP A 29 7.30 13.66 -1.04
CA TRP A 29 6.38 13.17 -0.02
C TRP A 29 7.18 12.78 1.25
N PRO A 30 6.74 13.12 2.47
CA PRO A 30 7.37 12.66 3.70
C PRO A 30 7.53 11.14 3.84
N VAL A 31 8.57 10.72 4.57
CA VAL A 31 8.76 9.33 5.02
C VAL A 31 7.49 8.79 5.67
N GLY A 32 7.08 7.58 5.28
CA GLY A 32 5.95 6.87 5.89
C GLY A 32 4.59 7.18 5.26
N SER A 33 4.57 7.89 4.15
CA SER A 33 3.36 8.09 3.39
C SER A 33 2.89 6.88 2.60
N GLY A 34 1.76 7.02 1.93
CA GLY A 34 1.31 6.04 0.97
C GLY A 34 -0.18 6.17 0.73
N SER A 35 -0.72 5.15 0.07
CA SER A 35 -2.14 5.09 -0.24
C SER A 35 -2.83 4.10 0.69
N SER A 36 -3.99 4.51 1.17
CA SER A 36 -4.87 3.67 1.98
C SER A 36 -5.33 2.43 1.21
N PHE A 37 -5.96 1.48 1.92
CA PHE A 37 -6.46 0.25 1.33
C PHE A 37 -7.52 0.52 0.27
N HIS A 38 -7.37 -0.10 -0.90
CA HIS A 38 -8.31 -0.01 -2.01
C HIS A 38 -8.32 -1.32 -2.81
N ILE A 39 -9.33 -1.46 -3.66
CA ILE A 39 -9.40 -2.49 -4.70
C ILE A 39 -9.33 -1.75 -6.03
N ASP A 40 -8.45 -2.20 -6.92
CA ASP A 40 -8.34 -1.59 -8.25
C ASP A 40 -9.67 -1.73 -9.01
N PRO A 41 -10.22 -0.63 -9.57
CA PRO A 41 -11.46 -0.69 -10.31
C PRO A 41 -11.33 -1.57 -11.56
N ASN A 42 -12.45 -2.18 -11.98
CA ASN A 42 -12.56 -3.03 -13.16
C ASN A 42 -11.71 -4.31 -13.18
N SER A 43 -11.21 -4.79 -12.02
CA SER A 43 -10.42 -6.04 -11.93
C SER A 43 -9.23 -6.06 -12.90
N THR A 44 -8.61 -4.90 -13.10
CA THR A 44 -7.44 -4.75 -13.98
C THR A 44 -6.14 -5.12 -13.26
N PHE A 45 -5.10 -5.46 -14.02
CA PHE A 45 -3.76 -5.59 -13.46
C PHE A 45 -3.06 -4.23 -13.52
N THR A 46 -2.49 -3.81 -12.40
CA THR A 46 -1.72 -2.57 -12.28
C THR A 46 -0.24 -2.86 -12.10
N TRP A 47 0.61 -1.93 -12.54
CA TRP A 47 2.06 -1.97 -12.35
C TRP A 47 2.53 -0.64 -11.75
N ASN A 48 3.51 -0.71 -10.84
CA ASN A 48 4.13 0.45 -10.21
C ASN A 48 5.65 0.31 -10.31
N ALA A 49 6.30 1.32 -10.89
CA ALA A 49 7.75 1.40 -10.96
C ALA A 49 8.26 2.38 -9.89
N VAL A 50 9.23 1.94 -9.08
CA VAL A 50 9.91 2.82 -8.12
C VAL A 50 11.11 3.45 -8.83
N VAL A 51 11.06 4.77 -9.00
CA VAL A 51 12.12 5.56 -9.67
C VAL A 51 13.14 6.14 -8.69
N ASN A 52 12.75 6.34 -7.43
CA ASN A 52 13.61 6.77 -6.33
C ASN A 52 13.13 6.15 -5.01
N GLY A 53 14.05 5.85 -4.08
CA GLY A 53 13.75 5.32 -2.76
C GLY A 53 13.22 3.88 -2.74
N SER A 54 12.22 3.64 -1.89
CA SER A 54 11.61 2.31 -1.72
C SER A 54 10.12 2.37 -1.35
N LYS A 55 9.34 1.40 -1.81
CA LYS A 55 7.91 1.27 -1.46
C LYS A 55 7.64 -0.11 -0.86
N LYS A 56 6.97 -0.16 0.29
CA LYS A 56 6.48 -1.39 0.91
C LYS A 56 5.02 -1.63 0.51
N TRP A 57 4.77 -2.82 -0.01
CA TRP A 57 3.46 -3.30 -0.39
C TRP A 57 2.97 -4.34 0.61
N VAL A 58 1.68 -4.27 0.95
CA VAL A 58 0.97 -5.27 1.76
C VAL A 58 -0.34 -5.58 1.06
N LEU A 59 -0.47 -6.80 0.55
CA LEU A 59 -1.62 -7.26 -0.21
C LEU A 59 -2.35 -8.34 0.56
N PHE A 60 -3.66 -8.15 0.75
CA PHE A 60 -4.52 -9.15 1.36
C PHE A 60 -5.27 -9.93 0.28
N PRO A 61 -5.45 -11.26 0.45
CA PRO A 61 -6.29 -12.02 -0.45
C PRO A 61 -7.76 -11.56 -0.35
N PRO A 62 -8.58 -11.76 -1.40
CA PRO A 62 -9.95 -11.21 -1.51
C PRO A 62 -10.88 -11.52 -0.34
N ASN A 63 -10.63 -12.66 0.30
CA ASN A 63 -11.40 -13.28 1.35
C ASN A 63 -10.80 -13.05 2.74
N VAL A 64 -9.86 -12.11 2.87
CA VAL A 64 -9.29 -11.67 4.14
C VAL A 64 -9.40 -10.16 4.22
N ILE A 65 -10.16 -9.68 5.20
CA ILE A 65 -10.32 -8.26 5.46
C ILE A 65 -9.22 -7.82 6.43
N PRO A 66 -8.42 -6.78 6.11
CA PRO A 66 -7.44 -6.25 7.04
C PRO A 66 -8.11 -5.70 8.31
N PRO A 67 -7.44 -5.73 9.47
CA PRO A 67 -7.94 -5.09 10.68
C PRO A 67 -8.24 -3.60 10.45
N SER A 68 -9.34 -3.10 11.04
CA SER A 68 -9.82 -1.72 10.89
C SER A 68 -10.18 -1.29 9.46
N VAL A 69 -10.29 -2.25 8.53
CA VAL A 69 -10.71 -2.02 7.15
C VAL A 69 -12.10 -2.63 6.97
N HIS A 70 -13.01 -1.88 6.37
CA HIS A 70 -14.42 -2.24 6.20
C HIS A 70 -14.81 -2.02 4.73
N PRO A 71 -14.72 -3.05 3.88
CA PRO A 71 -15.19 -2.97 2.50
C PRO A 71 -16.72 -2.88 2.46
N SER A 72 -17.26 -2.17 1.47
CA SER A 72 -18.69 -2.12 1.18
C SER A 72 -19.21 -3.50 0.73
N PRO A 73 -20.53 -3.77 0.80
CA PRO A 73 -21.09 -5.06 0.40
C PRO A 73 -20.82 -5.45 -1.06
N ASP A 74 -20.68 -4.46 -1.95
CA ASP A 74 -20.33 -4.62 -3.37
C ASP A 74 -18.81 -4.67 -3.61
N GLY A 75 -17.99 -4.41 -2.59
CA GLY A 75 -16.53 -4.44 -2.65
C GLY A 75 -15.89 -3.32 -3.47
N VAL A 76 -16.65 -2.27 -3.81
CA VAL A 76 -16.18 -1.13 -4.61
C VAL A 76 -15.52 -0.08 -3.72
N GLU A 77 -16.04 0.12 -2.52
CA GLU A 77 -15.55 1.11 -1.57
C GLU A 77 -14.92 0.44 -0.35
N VAL A 78 -13.93 1.11 0.25
CA VAL A 78 -13.23 0.60 1.42
C VAL A 78 -13.11 1.72 2.45
N ALA A 79 -13.82 1.59 3.57
CA ALA A 79 -13.62 2.45 4.73
C ALA A 79 -12.39 1.95 5.52
N CYS A 80 -11.41 2.81 5.71
CA CYS A 80 -10.14 2.48 6.37
C CYS A 80 -9.56 3.72 7.07
N PRO A 81 -8.52 3.57 7.93
CA PRO A 81 -7.85 4.72 8.54
C PRO A 81 -7.41 5.73 7.47
N VAL A 82 -7.56 7.03 7.78
CA VAL A 82 -7.27 8.12 6.84
C VAL A 82 -5.81 8.07 6.40
N PHE A 83 -4.91 7.75 7.33
CA PHE A 83 -3.49 7.63 7.03
C PHE A 83 -3.03 6.19 7.11
N ILE A 84 -2.40 5.72 6.05
CA ILE A 84 -1.91 4.35 6.01
C ILE A 84 -0.82 4.07 7.07
N ILE A 85 -0.03 5.07 7.45
CA ILE A 85 0.96 4.94 8.53
C ILE A 85 0.31 4.58 9.86
N GLU A 86 -0.88 5.12 10.14
CA GLU A 86 -1.64 4.81 11.34
C GLU A 86 -1.99 3.32 11.39
N TRP A 87 -2.38 2.76 10.25
CA TRP A 87 -2.64 1.33 10.14
C TRP A 87 -1.38 0.51 10.41
N PHE A 88 -0.22 0.95 9.89
CA PHE A 88 1.06 0.28 10.15
C PHE A 88 1.49 0.33 11.61
N MET A 89 1.23 1.43 12.31
CA MET A 89 1.57 1.55 13.73
C MET A 89 0.67 0.68 14.60
N ASN A 90 -0.64 0.64 14.31
CA ASN A 90 -1.62 0.03 15.21
C ASN A 90 -1.94 -1.44 14.90
N PHE A 91 -1.92 -1.84 13.63
CA PHE A 91 -2.49 -3.14 13.23
C PHE A 91 -1.52 -4.08 12.52
N TYR A 92 -0.47 -3.55 11.88
CA TYR A 92 0.48 -4.37 11.12
C TYR A 92 1.22 -5.41 11.98
N GLY A 93 1.47 -5.13 13.25
CA GLY A 93 2.07 -6.12 14.16
C GLY A 93 1.21 -7.37 14.34
N VAL A 94 -0.12 -7.21 14.34
CA VAL A 94 -1.09 -8.30 14.58
C VAL A 94 -1.12 -9.28 13.39
N THR A 95 -0.95 -8.79 12.16
CA THR A 95 -1.04 -9.61 10.95
C THR A 95 0.12 -10.60 10.81
N LYS A 96 1.25 -10.36 11.49
CA LYS A 96 2.43 -11.25 11.47
C LYS A 96 2.15 -12.63 12.06
N ASN A 97 1.19 -12.73 12.99
CA ASN A 97 0.84 -13.97 13.68
C ASN A 97 -0.37 -14.68 13.05
N TRP A 98 -0.91 -14.18 11.94
CA TRP A 98 -2.07 -14.78 11.29
C TRP A 98 -1.72 -16.06 10.54
N LYS A 99 -2.66 -17.02 10.50
CA LYS A 99 -2.51 -18.25 9.70
C LYS A 99 -2.50 -17.94 8.20
N LYS A 100 -3.34 -17.00 7.76
CA LYS A 100 -3.32 -16.43 6.40
C LYS A 100 -2.69 -15.03 6.46
N ARG A 101 -1.40 -14.96 6.17
CA ARG A 101 -0.62 -13.72 6.20
C ARG A 101 -0.84 -12.90 4.93
N PRO A 102 -0.72 -11.57 5.00
CA PRO A 102 -0.65 -10.75 3.81
C PRO A 102 0.59 -11.10 2.99
N ILE A 103 0.49 -10.92 1.67
CA ILE A 103 1.64 -10.96 0.77
C ILE A 103 2.34 -9.61 0.91
N GLU A 104 3.65 -9.62 1.17
CA GLU A 104 4.43 -8.41 1.35
C GLU A 104 5.56 -8.33 0.33
N CYS A 105 5.84 -7.12 -0.14
CA CYS A 105 6.96 -6.85 -1.04
C CYS A 105 7.61 -5.51 -0.66
N ILE A 106 8.92 -5.40 -0.82
CA ILE A 106 9.63 -4.12 -0.80
C ILE A 106 10.22 -3.94 -2.20
N CYS A 107 9.68 -2.98 -2.94
CA CYS A 107 10.23 -2.56 -4.22
C CYS A 107 11.23 -1.43 -3.95
N LYS A 108 12.42 -1.53 -4.55
CA LYS A 108 13.50 -0.55 -4.46
C LYS A 108 13.97 -0.20 -5.86
N VAL A 109 14.60 0.95 -6.00
CA VAL A 109 15.44 1.23 -7.17
C VAL A 109 16.54 0.17 -7.29
N TRP A 110 16.93 -0.11 -8.54
CA TRP A 110 18.00 -1.05 -8.89
C TRP A 110 19.36 -0.59 -8.40
#